data_AF-A0A7C4R5L8-F1
#
_entry.id   AF-A0A7C4R5L8-F1
#
_cell.length_a   1.000
_cell.length_b   1.000
_cell.length_c   1.000
_cell.angle_alpha   90.00
_cell.angle_beta   90.00
_cell.angle_gamma   90.00
#
_symmetry.space_group_name_H-M   'P 1'
#
loop_
_entity.id
_entity.type
_entity.pdbx_description
1 polymer ?
#
loop_
_entity_poly.entity_id
_entity_poly.type
_entity_poly.pdbx_seq_one_letter_code
_entity_poly.pdbx_strand_id
1 'polypeptide(L)'
;MELDKRTFAIIIIITTVVSYFIIRKFFKIAPRYLAYAVIGIFLGLIVGITIAWPMSTLLGKFGMIVSPYVLGIILLIFVEAFIIEGRDIVRAIVNKYKF
;
A
#
# COMPACT_ATOMS: atom_id res chain seq x y z
N MET A 1 -12.76 20.41 -18.16
CA MET A 1 -11.58 19.89 -18.86
C MET A 1 -11.50 18.41 -18.54
N GLU A 2 -12.06 17.55 -19.40
CA GLU A 2 -11.98 16.10 -19.19
C GLU A 2 -10.53 15.66 -19.42
N LEU A 3 -9.94 15.01 -18.43
CA LEU A 3 -8.64 14.38 -18.56
C LEU A 3 -8.74 13.26 -19.59
N ASP A 4 -7.97 13.35 -20.66
CA ASP A 4 -7.88 12.28 -21.66
C ASP A 4 -7.48 10.96 -20.98
N LYS A 5 -8.17 9.87 -21.36
CA LYS A 5 -7.99 8.53 -20.75
C LYS A 5 -6.54 8.06 -20.84
N ARG A 6 -5.83 8.45 -21.92
CA ARG A 6 -4.40 8.16 -22.11
C ARG A 6 -3.54 8.90 -21.10
N THR A 7 -3.79 10.20 -20.90
CA THR A 7 -3.07 11.02 -19.91
C THR A 7 -3.29 10.48 -18.50
N PHE A 8 -4.52 10.10 -18.15
CA PHE A 8 -4.83 9.50 -16.86
C PHE A 8 -4.08 8.18 -16.63
N ALA A 9 -4.05 7.29 -17.63
CA ALA A 9 -3.30 6.03 -17.57
C ALA A 9 -1.78 6.26 -17.43
N ILE A 10 -1.21 7.22 -18.17
CA ILE A 10 0.21 7.58 -18.08
C ILE A 10 0.54 8.09 -16.67
N ILE A 11 -0.31 8.94 -16.09
CA ILE A 11 -0.13 9.45 -14.73
C ILE A 11 -0.10 8.29 -13.73
N ILE A 12 -1.04 7.33 -13.83
CA ILE A 12 -1.07 6.13 -12.97
C ILE A 12 0.21 5.31 -13.12
N ILE A 13 0.67 5.05 -14.34
CA ILE A 13 1.88 4.25 -14.58
C ILE A 13 3.09 4.95 -13.96
N ILE A 14 3.26 6.25 -14.21
CA ILE A 14 4.39 7.03 -13.68
C ILE A 14 4.34 7.07 -12.15
N THR A 15 3.19 7.39 -11.55
CA THR A 15 3.07 7.42 -10.08
C THR A 15 3.31 6.05 -9.46
N THR A 16 2.88 4.97 -10.10
CA THR A 16 3.13 3.60 -9.63
C THR A 16 4.63 3.26 -9.68
N VAL A 17 5.30 3.56 -10.80
CA VAL A 17 6.74 3.31 -10.97
C VAL A 17 7.57 4.15 -9.99
N VAL A 18 7.26 5.44 -9.85
CA VAL A 18 7.96 6.33 -8.91
C VAL A 18 7.74 5.88 -7.47
N SER A 19 6.50 5.54 -7.10
CA SER A 19 6.19 5.00 -5.76
C SER A 19 6.95 3.70 -5.49
N TYR A 20 7.06 2.81 -6.48
CA TYR A 20 7.88 1.60 -6.38
C TYR A 20 9.36 1.92 -6.10
N PHE A 21 9.96 2.85 -6.84
CA PHE A 21 11.36 3.23 -6.62
C PHE A 21 11.60 3.88 -5.26
N ILE A 22 10.67 4.72 -4.80
CA ILE A 22 10.69 5.34 -3.48
C ILE A 22 10.61 4.24 -2.41
N ILE A 23 9.61 3.38 -2.45
CA ILE A 23 9.41 2.28 -1.50
C ILE A 23 10.65 1.37 -1.48
N ARG A 24 11.20 1.01 -2.65
CA ARG A 24 12.42 0.22 -2.76
C ARG A 24 13.61 0.90 -2.07
N LYS A 25 13.80 2.22 -2.28
CA LYS A 25 14.92 2.99 -1.73
C LYS A 25 14.81 3.14 -0.22
N PHE A 26 13.61 3.45 0.29
CA PHE A 26 13.40 3.67 1.72
C PHE A 26 13.44 2.38 2.53
N PHE A 27 12.84 1.30 2.03
CA PHE A 27 12.67 0.08 2.83
C PHE A 27 13.71 -1.01 2.52
N LYS A 28 14.66 -0.78 1.60
CA LYS A 28 15.66 -1.77 1.14
C LYS A 28 15.02 -3.14 0.82
N ILE A 29 13.79 -3.11 0.30
CA ILE A 29 12.99 -4.32 0.08
C ILE A 29 13.56 -5.04 -1.15
N ALA A 30 14.00 -6.28 -0.95
CA ALA A 30 14.34 -7.14 -2.08
C ALA A 30 13.10 -7.37 -2.95
N PRO A 31 13.21 -7.38 -4.29
CA PRO A 31 12.06 -7.45 -5.21
C PRO A 31 11.14 -8.65 -4.96
N ARG A 32 11.68 -9.73 -4.38
CA ARG A 32 10.91 -10.90 -3.93
C ARG A 32 9.79 -10.60 -2.92
N TYR A 33 9.88 -9.52 -2.14
CA TYR A 33 8.84 -9.16 -1.17
C TYR A 33 7.80 -8.17 -1.71
N LEU A 34 7.94 -7.76 -2.98
CA LEU A 34 7.00 -6.83 -3.61
C LEU A 34 5.58 -7.39 -3.63
N ALA A 35 5.41 -8.67 -3.93
CA ALA A 35 4.11 -9.31 -3.98
C ALA A 35 3.38 -9.20 -2.63
N TYR A 36 4.11 -9.41 -1.52
CA TYR A 36 3.54 -9.26 -0.17
C TYR A 36 3.18 -7.80 0.14
N ALA A 37 4.03 -6.83 -0.25
CA ALA A 37 3.71 -5.42 -0.09
C ALA A 37 2.44 -5.03 -0.87
N VAL A 38 2.27 -5.53 -2.10
CA VAL A 38 1.07 -5.31 -2.91
C VAL A 38 -0.16 -5.89 -2.22
N ILE A 39 -0.09 -7.12 -1.70
CA ILE A 39 -1.18 -7.73 -0.93
C ILE A 39 -1.52 -6.88 0.31
N GLY A 40 -0.51 -6.37 1.00
CA GLY A 40 -0.68 -5.44 2.13
C GLY A 40 -1.39 -4.14 1.73
N ILE A 41 -1.04 -3.55 0.58
CA ILE A 41 -1.74 -2.36 0.04
C ILE A 41 -3.21 -2.68 -0.23
N PHE A 42 -3.51 -3.81 -0.90
CA PHE A 42 -4.89 -4.17 -1.24
C PHE A 42 -5.74 -4.41 0.01
N LEU A 43 -5.23 -5.17 0.99
CA LEU A 43 -5.95 -5.44 2.23
C LEU A 43 -6.08 -4.17 3.09
N GLY A 44 -5.01 -3.37 3.18
CA GLY A 44 -5.03 -2.08 3.86
C GLY A 44 -5.99 -1.09 3.21
N LEU A 45 -6.17 -1.12 1.88
CA LEU A 45 -7.15 -0.30 1.17
C LEU A 45 -8.57 -0.71 1.54
N ILE A 46 -8.87 -2.01 1.54
CA ILE A 46 -10.20 -2.53 1.88
C ILE A 46 -10.57 -2.13 3.32
N VAL A 47 -9.69 -2.43 4.27
CA VAL A 47 -9.91 -2.11 5.70
C VAL A 47 -9.95 -0.61 5.92
N GLY A 48 -9.00 0.11 5.33
CA GLY A 48 -8.90 1.56 5.44
C GLY A 48 -10.11 2.29 4.88
N ILE A 49 -10.64 1.88 3.72
CA ILE A 49 -11.87 2.46 3.15
C ILE A 49 -13.07 2.17 4.06
N THR A 50 -13.16 0.95 4.60
CA THR A 50 -14.28 0.55 5.47
C THR A 50 -14.33 1.38 6.76
N ILE A 51 -13.18 1.86 7.25
CA ILE A 51 -13.09 2.70 8.45
C ILE A 51 -13.17 4.20 8.09
N ALA A 52 -12.42 4.63 7.07
CA ALA A 52 -12.30 6.04 6.69
C ALA A 52 -13.59 6.59 6.07
N TRP A 53 -14.34 5.78 5.31
CA TRP A 53 -15.60 6.20 4.71
C TRP A 53 -16.65 6.62 5.75
N PRO A 54 -17.04 5.79 6.74
CA PRO A 54 -17.99 6.20 7.77
C PRO A 54 -17.46 7.34 8.65
N MET A 55 -16.14 7.42 8.89
CA MET A 55 -15.55 8.58 9.56
C MET A 55 -15.77 9.87 8.79
N SER A 56 -15.62 9.84 7.46
CA SER A 56 -15.82 11.00 6.61
C SER A 56 -17.25 11.50 6.62
N THR A 57 -18.23 10.61 6.72
CA THR A 57 -19.66 10.95 6.77
C THR A 57 -20.11 11.38 8.16
N LEU A 58 -19.62 10.75 9.23
CA LEU A 58 -19.95 11.10 10.62
C LEU A 58 -19.39 12.45 11.05
N LEU A 59 -18.19 12.80 10.62
CA LEU A 59 -17.47 14.02 11.06
C LEU A 59 -17.60 15.19 10.07
N GLY A 60 -18.33 15.02 8.96
CA GLY A 60 -18.56 16.04 7.94
C GLY A 60 -17.26 16.65 7.39
N LYS A 61 -17.12 17.98 7.46
CA LYS A 61 -15.93 18.70 6.94
C LYS A 61 -14.63 18.28 7.61
N PHE A 62 -14.66 17.97 8.91
CA PHE A 62 -13.47 17.53 9.63
C PHE A 62 -13.08 16.10 9.20
N GLY A 63 -14.08 15.25 8.99
CA GLY A 63 -13.92 13.89 8.47
C GLY A 63 -13.21 13.87 7.12
N MET A 64 -13.59 14.73 6.17
CA MET A 64 -12.94 14.80 4.85
C MET A 64 -11.45 15.15 4.91
N ILE A 65 -11.00 15.92 5.91
CA ILE A 65 -9.59 16.29 6.09
C ILE A 65 -8.82 15.15 6.77
N VAL A 66 -9.39 14.53 7.80
CA VAL A 66 -8.70 13.51 8.62
C VAL A 66 -8.67 12.13 7.96
N SER A 67 -9.71 11.77 7.21
CA SER A 67 -9.87 10.43 6.63
C SER A 67 -8.73 9.99 5.70
N PRO A 68 -8.15 10.86 4.84
CA PRO A 68 -6.98 10.50 4.04
C PRO A 68 -5.74 10.12 4.87
N TYR A 69 -5.52 10.79 6.01
CA TYR A 69 -4.41 10.47 6.90
C TYR A 69 -4.63 9.15 7.63
N VAL A 70 -5.86 8.88 8.07
CA VAL A 70 -6.23 7.60 8.69
C VAL A 70 -6.05 6.46 7.69
N LEU A 71 -6.53 6.63 6.46
CA LEU A 71 -6.31 5.67 5.38
C LEU A 71 -4.81 5.45 5.13
N GLY A 72 -4.02 6.52 5.05
CA GLY A 72 -2.57 6.45 4.86
C GLY A 72 -1.85 5.68 5.98
N ILE A 73 -2.22 5.91 7.25
CA ILE A 73 -1.66 5.19 8.40
C ILE A 73 -2.02 3.71 8.34
N ILE A 74 -3.29 3.38 8.07
CA ILE A 74 -3.74 1.98 7.94
C ILE A 74 -2.96 1.28 6.83
N LEU A 75 -2.82 1.92 5.66
CA LEU A 75 -2.04 1.37 4.55
C LEU A 75 -0.60 1.11 4.94
N LEU A 76 0.04 2.05 5.64
CA LEU A 76 1.43 1.91 6.05
C LEU A 76 1.63 0.74 7.02
N ILE A 77 0.72 0.58 8.00
CA ILE A 77 0.71 -0.54 8.94
C ILE A 77 0.57 -1.88 8.20
N PHE A 78 -0.39 -1.98 7.28
CA PHE A 78 -0.63 -3.22 6.55
C PHE A 78 0.53 -3.58 5.62
N VAL A 79 1.08 -2.60 4.90
CA VAL A 79 2.25 -2.81 4.04
C VAL A 79 3.43 -3.33 4.86
N GLU A 80 3.71 -2.70 6.00
CA GLU A 80 4.80 -3.10 6.89
C GLU A 80 4.58 -4.52 7.44
N ALA A 81 3.39 -4.81 7.96
CA ALA A 81 3.03 -6.13 8.49
C ALA A 81 3.21 -7.23 7.44
N PHE A 82 2.72 -7.04 6.21
CA PHE A 82 2.84 -8.02 5.14
C PHE A 82 4.28 -8.18 4.64
N ILE A 83 5.08 -7.12 4.63
CA ILE A 83 6.51 -7.23 4.28
C ILE A 83 7.26 -8.04 5.34
N ILE A 84 6.95 -7.84 6.62
CA ILE A 84 7.55 -8.59 7.73
C ILE A 84 7.16 -10.06 7.63
N GLU A 85 5.87 -10.35 7.52
CA GLU A 85 5.34 -11.71 7.40
C GLU A 85 5.93 -12.43 6.16
N GLY A 86 5.96 -11.75 5.01
CA GLY A 86 6.57 -12.27 3.79
C GLY A 86 8.06 -12.57 3.94
N ARG A 87 8.80 -11.79 4.74
CA ARG A 87 10.21 -12.05 5.04
C ARG A 87 10.37 -13.31 5.89
N ASP A 88 9.52 -13.50 6.89
CA ASP A 88 9.59 -14.65 7.78
C ASP A 88 9.17 -15.94 7.09
N ILE A 89 8.14 -15.91 6.23
CA ILE A 89 7.74 -17.02 5.36
C ILE A 89 8.90 -17.43 4.45
N VAL A 90 9.54 -16.47 3.77
CA VAL A 90 10.66 -16.77 2.86
C VAL A 90 11.86 -17.34 3.63
N ARG A 91 12.20 -16.81 4.81
CA ARG A 91 13.24 -17.38 5.67
C ARG A 91 12.92 -18.82 6.07
N ALA A 92 11.68 -19.09 6.46
CA ALA A 92 11.24 -20.44 6.83
C ALA A 92 11.35 -21.42 5.66
N ILE A 93 10.97 -21.00 4.44
CA ILE A 93 11.10 -21.81 3.23
C ILE A 93 12.57 -22.10 2.92
N VAL A 94 13.43 -21.08 2.90
CA VAL A 94 14.88 -21.26 2.62
C VAL A 94 15.51 -22.21 3.63
N ASN A 95 15.21 -22.06 4.92
CA ASN A 95 15.73 -22.94 5.98
C ASN A 95 15.21 -24.39 5.86
N LYS A 96 13.95 -24.57 5.45
CA LYS A 96 13.34 -25.89 5.29
C LYS A 96 13.88 -26.66 4.09
N TYR A 97 14.18 -25.96 3.00
CA TYR A 97 14.63 -26.58 1.75
C TYR A 97 16.15 -26.55 1.54
N LYS A 98 16.93 -26.00 2.49
CA LYS A 98 18.41 -25.93 2.46
C LYS A 98 18.97 -25.56 1.07
N PHE A 99 18.51 -24.42 0.54
CA PHE A 99 19.26 -23.75 -0.54
C PHE A 99 20.51 -23.08 0.01
#